data_AF-A0A6V7IFF3-F1
#
_entry.id   AF-A0A6V7IFF3-F1
#
_cell.length_a   1.000
_cell.length_b   1.000
_cell.length_c   1.000
_cell.angle_alpha   90.00
_cell.angle_beta   90.00
_cell.angle_gamma   90.00
#
_symmetry.space_group_name_H-M   'P 1'
#
loop_
_entity.id
_entity.type
_entity.pdbx_description
1 polymer ?
#
loop_
_entity_poly.entity_id
_entity_poly.type
_entity_poly.pdbx_seq_one_letter_code
_entity_poly.pdbx_strand_id
1 'polypeptide(L)' 'MSAGMPELGSKISLISKADIRYEGRLFTVDPQECTIALAN' A
#
# COMPACT_ATOMS: atom_id res chain seq x y z
N MET A 1 15.56 12.21 5.01
CA MET A 1 14.14 11.81 5.22
C MET A 1 13.51 11.59 3.86
N SER A 2 13.54 10.36 3.35
CA SER A 2 12.84 10.01 2.10
C SER A 2 11.36 9.77 2.43
N ALA A 3 10.63 10.85 2.70
CA ALA A 3 9.19 10.83 3.02
C ALA A 3 8.32 10.63 1.75
N GLY A 4 8.80 9.87 0.77
CA GLY A 4 8.21 9.79 -0.56
C GLY A 4 7.60 8.44 -0.93
N MET A 5 8.05 7.34 -0.32
CA MET A 5 7.58 6.00 -0.69
C MET A 5 7.56 5.08 0.53
N PRO A 6 6.43 4.41 0.83
CA PRO A 6 6.40 3.40 1.89
C PRO A 6 7.34 2.25 1.54
N GLU A 7 8.07 1.75 2.55
CA GLU A 7 9.04 0.67 2.34
C GLU A 7 8.33 -0.63 2.00
N LEU A 8 8.84 -1.36 1.00
CA LEU A 8 8.32 -2.68 0.65
C LEU A 8 8.41 -3.62 1.86
N GLY A 9 7.35 -4.36 2.12
CA GLY A 9 7.19 -5.22 3.30
C GLY A 9 6.58 -4.53 4.52
N SER A 10 6.40 -3.21 4.51
CA SER A 10 5.70 -2.50 5.58
C SER A 10 4.24 -2.92 5.68
N LYS A 11 3.73 -3.01 6.92
CA LYS A 11 2.30 -3.24 7.16
C LYS A 11 1.53 -1.96 6.83
N ILE A 12 0.62 -2.04 5.86
CA ILE A 12 -0.22 -0.94 5.42
C ILE A 12 -1.67 -1.27 5.75
N SER A 13 -2.41 -0.24 6.16
CA SER A 13 -3.86 -0.28 6.28
C SER A 13 -4.47 0.57 5.18
N LEU A 14 -5.38 0.00 4.40
CA LEU A 14 -6.06 0.65 3.31
C LEU A 14 -7.56 0.69 3.58
N ILE A 15 -8.18 1.86 3.40
CA ILE A 15 -9.63 2.01 3.52
C ILE A 15 -10.16 2.18 2.10
N SER A 16 -11.00 1.24 1.68
CA SER A 16 -11.65 1.30 0.37
C SER A 16 -12.79 2.31 0.36
N LYS A 17 -13.27 2.67 -0.84
CA LYS A 17 -14.44 3.54 -1.02
C LYS A 17 -15.73 2.97 -0.41
N ALA A 18 -15.78 1.67 -0.13
CA ALA A 18 -16.88 1.00 0.53
C ALA A 18 -16.81 1.06 2.06
N ASP A 19 -15.89 1.86 2.63
CA ASP A 19 -15.61 1.95 4.07
C ASP A 19 -15.05 0.64 4.67
N ILE A 20 -14.58 -0.28 3.82
CA ILE A 20 -13.95 -1.53 4.25
C ILE A 20 -12.46 -1.30 4.46
N ARG A 21 -11.97 -1.67 5.65
CA ARG A 21 -10.55 -1.63 6.03
C ARG A 21 -9.85 -2.94 5.66
N TYR A 22 -8.82 -2.84 4.85
CA TYR A 22 -7.91 -3.92 4.48
C TYR A 22 -6.57 -3.70 5.16
N GLU A 23 -5.96 -4.76 5.67
CA GLU A 23 -4.60 -4.74 6.20
C GLU A 23 -3.76 -5.77 5.45
N GLY A 24 -2.54 -5.38 5.07
CA GLY A 24 -1.62 -6.25 4.35
C GLY A 24 -0.21 -5.69 4.34
N ARG A 25 0.75 -6.44 3.78
CA ARG A 25 2.11 -5.94 3.58
C ARG A 25 2.25 -5.39 2.17
N LEU A 26 2.94 -4.26 2.04
CA LEU A 26 3.23 -3.67 0.75
C LEU A 26 4.15 -4.60 -0.05
N PHE A 27 3.65 -5.16 -1.15
CA PHE A 27 4.43 -6.05 -1.99
C PHE A 27 5.13 -5.29 -3.11
N THR A 28 4.37 -4.47 -3.83
CA THR A 28 4.87 -3.61 -4.92
C THR A 28 4.07 -2.31 -4.99
N VAL A 29 4.70 -1.27 -5.52
CA VAL A 29 4.08 0.03 -5.83
C VAL A 29 4.44 0.38 -7.26
N ASP A 30 3.43 0.69 -8.06
CA ASP A 30 3.60 1.26 -9.40
C ASP A 30 3.16 2.73 -9.37
N PRO A 31 4.10 3.68 -9.31
CA PRO A 31 3.76 5.11 -9.27
C PRO A 31 3.30 5.65 -10.63
N GLN A 32 3.53 4.94 -11.74
CA GLN A 32 3.06 5.39 -13.06
C GLN A 32 1.56 5.15 -13.18
N GLU A 33 1.11 3.97 -12.77
CA GLU A 33 -0.31 3.59 -12.78
C GLU A 33 -1.05 4.01 -11.50
N CYS A 34 -0.35 4.60 -10.52
CA CYS A 34 -0.87 4.90 -9.18
C CYS A 34 -1.49 3.67 -8.50
N THR A 35 -0.91 2.49 -8.69
CA THR A 35 -1.41 1.22 -8.13
C THR A 35 -0.46 0.66 -7.08
N ILE A 36 -1.02 -0.04 -6.10
CA ILE A 36 -0.26 -0.76 -5.06
C ILE A 36 -0.78 -2.18 -4.94
N ALA A 37 0.13 -3.13 -4.76
CA ALA A 37 -0.20 -4.51 -4.47
C ALA A 37 0.10 -4.83 -3.00
N LEU A 38 -0.86 -5.43 -2.33
CA LEU A 38 -0.70 -5.95 -0.98
C LEU A 38 -0.56 -7.47 -1.05
N ALA A 39 0.41 -8.03 -0.31
CA ALA A 39 0.57 -9.45 -0.09
C ALA A 39 0.43 -9.79 1.40
N ASN A 40 0.13 -11.05 1.70
CA ASN A 40 0.07 -11.59 3.06
C ASN A 40 1.20 -12.60 3.28
#